data_AF-A0A410PUD5-F1
#
_entry.id   AF-A0A410PUD5-F1
#
_cell.length_a   1.000
_cell.length_b   1.000
_cell.length_c   1.000
_cell.angle_alpha   90.00
_cell.angle_beta   90.00
_cell.angle_gamma   90.00
#
_symmetry.space_group_name_H-M   'P 1'
#
loop_
_entity.id
_entity.type
_entity.pdbx_description
1 polymer ?
#
loop_
_entity_poly.entity_id
_entity_poly.type
_entity_poly.pdbx_seq_one_letter_code
_entity_poly.pdbx_strand_id
1 'polypeptide(L)'
;MMNVNWFKNQDNVVYANTEEFVDNFAKETGISNLKEKIEEFRKAPNEEGVTVIGRKRTSIKLLVPNLTFHEKIEMGENVWVYMGENYESYCLY
;
A
#
# COMPACT_ATOMS: atom_id res chain seq x y z
N MET A 1 6.34 14.10 -5.08
CA MET A 1 4.87 14.17 -4.96
C MET A 1 4.32 13.00 -5.76
N MET A 2 3.36 12.24 -5.23
CA MET A 2 2.82 11.05 -5.92
C MET A 2 1.86 11.49 -7.04
N ASN A 3 1.91 10.87 -8.22
CA ASN A 3 1.05 11.22 -9.35
C ASN A 3 -0.31 10.53 -9.27
N VAL A 4 -1.39 11.27 -8.97
CA VAL A 4 -2.75 10.71 -8.86
C VAL A 4 -3.21 9.97 -10.12
N ASN A 5 -2.80 10.40 -11.32
CA ASN A 5 -3.17 9.71 -12.56
C ASN A 5 -2.54 8.32 -12.67
N TRP A 6 -1.38 8.11 -12.05
CA TRP A 6 -0.75 6.81 -11.97
C TRP A 6 -1.61 5.84 -11.13
N PHE A 7 -2.19 6.31 -10.01
CA PHE A 7 -3.06 5.51 -9.14
C PHE A 7 -4.44 5.22 -9.76
N LYS A 8 -4.91 6.08 -10.68
CA LYS A 8 -6.15 5.86 -11.43
C LYS A 8 -6.00 4.79 -12.51
N ASN A 9 -4.78 4.53 -12.97
CA ASN A 9 -4.51 3.52 -13.99
C ASN A 9 -4.47 2.13 -13.37
N GLN A 10 -5.43 1.27 -13.74
CA GLN A 10 -5.56 -0.08 -13.19
C GLN A 10 -4.43 -1.03 -13.59
N ASP A 11 -3.73 -0.74 -14.69
CA ASP A 11 -2.54 -1.51 -15.10
C ASP A 11 -1.39 -1.39 -14.09
N ASN A 12 -1.43 -0.38 -13.22
CA ASN A 12 -0.44 -0.15 -12.18
C ASN A 12 -0.81 -0.81 -10.84
N VAL A 13 -1.94 -1.52 -10.76
CA VAL A 13 -2.53 -1.98 -9.50
C VAL A 13 -2.74 -3.49 -9.52
N VAL A 14 -2.17 -4.17 -8.53
CA VAL A 14 -2.41 -5.59 -8.27
C VAL A 14 -3.40 -5.73 -7.12
N TYR A 15 -4.48 -6.46 -7.36
CA TYR A 15 -5.48 -6.76 -6.34
C TYR A 15 -5.11 -8.03 -5.60
N ALA A 16 -4.86 -7.92 -4.30
CA ALA A 16 -4.40 -9.04 -3.49
C ALA A 16 -5.24 -9.22 -2.23
N ASN A 17 -5.53 -10.48 -1.89
CA ASN A 17 -6.05 -10.82 -0.57
C ASN A 17 -5.00 -10.46 0.48
N THR A 18 -5.43 -9.77 1.54
CA THR A 18 -4.52 -9.26 2.57
C THR A 18 -3.68 -10.37 3.23
N GLU A 19 -4.25 -11.55 3.48
CA GLU A 19 -3.54 -12.64 4.17
C GLU A 19 -2.47 -13.28 3.29
N GLU A 20 -2.82 -13.64 2.05
CA GLU A 20 -1.89 -14.23 1.09
C GLU A 20 -0.76 -13.26 0.71
N PHE A 21 -1.09 -11.97 0.56
CA PHE A 21 -0.11 -10.92 0.26
C PHE A 21 0.94 -10.83 1.36
N VAL A 22 0.51 -10.71 2.61
CA VAL A 22 1.41 -10.50 3.75
C VAL A 22 2.43 -11.63 3.88
N ASP A 23 1.99 -12.88 3.74
CA ASP A 23 2.86 -14.06 3.95
C ASP A 23 4.01 -14.15 2.96
N ASN A 24 3.78 -13.74 1.71
CA ASN A 24 4.79 -13.71 0.66
C ASN A 24 5.64 -12.44 0.74
N PHE A 25 4.98 -11.28 0.79
CA PHE A 25 5.62 -9.99 0.68
C PHE A 25 6.48 -9.64 1.90
N ALA A 26 6.09 -10.05 3.12
CA ALA A 26 6.89 -9.85 4.33
C ALA A 26 8.25 -10.56 4.26
N LYS A 27 8.30 -11.77 3.67
CA LYS A 27 9.54 -12.55 3.50
C LYS A 27 10.46 -11.90 2.47
N GLU A 28 9.88 -11.43 1.37
CA GLU A 28 10.62 -10.77 0.28
C GLU A 28 11.24 -9.45 0.75
N THR A 29 10.44 -8.58 1.35
CA THR A 29 10.86 -7.23 1.79
C THR A 29 11.62 -7.23 3.12
N GLY A 30 11.51 -8.30 3.91
CA GLY A 30 12.08 -8.39 5.26
C GLY A 30 11.35 -7.50 6.27
N ILE A 31 10.06 -7.24 6.07
CA ILE A 31 9.18 -6.52 7.01
C ILE A 31 8.45 -7.55 7.87
N SER A 32 9.03 -7.92 9.01
CA SER A 32 8.52 -9.02 9.85
C SER A 32 7.17 -8.75 10.51
N ASN A 33 6.79 -7.49 10.69
CA ASN A 33 5.54 -7.06 11.33
C ASN A 33 4.57 -6.37 10.33
N LEU A 34 4.62 -6.77 9.06
CA LEU A 34 3.81 -6.15 8.00
C LEU A 34 2.31 -6.26 8.28
N LYS A 35 1.83 -7.44 8.74
CA LYS A 35 0.42 -7.65 9.11
C LYS A 35 -0.06 -6.64 10.14
N GLU A 36 0.70 -6.51 11.23
CA GLU A 36 0.39 -5.59 12.32
C GLU A 36 0.33 -4.15 11.82
N LYS A 37 1.27 -3.74 10.95
CA LYS A 37 1.29 -2.39 10.39
C LYS A 37 0.11 -2.08 9.48
N ILE A 38 -0.31 -3.06 8.67
CA ILE A 38 -1.52 -2.93 7.83
C ILE A 38 -2.75 -2.79 8.73
N GLU A 39 -2.90 -3.64 9.75
CA GLU A 39 -4.03 -3.60 10.67
C GLU A 39 -4.08 -2.32 11.52
N GLU A 40 -2.93 -1.86 12.03
CA GLU A 40 -2.81 -0.57 12.73
C GLU A 40 -3.26 0.59 11.83
N PHE A 41 -2.77 0.63 10.59
CA PHE A 41 -3.12 1.66 9.63
C PHE A 41 -4.59 1.58 9.19
N ARG A 42 -5.13 0.37 9.03
CA ARG A 42 -6.55 0.15 8.68
C ARG A 42 -7.50 0.67 9.76
N LYS A 43 -7.12 0.58 11.04
CA LYS A 43 -7.90 1.10 12.18
C LYS A 43 -7.88 2.62 12.28
N ALA A 44 -6.79 3.25 11.86
CA ALA A 44 -6.60 4.69 11.94
C ALA A 44 -5.87 5.21 10.68
N PRO A 45 -6.54 5.20 9.51
CA PRO A 45 -5.94 5.70 8.28
C PRO A 45 -5.77 7.22 8.38
N ASN A 46 -4.78 7.75 7.66
CA ASN A 46 -4.52 9.18 7.58
C ASN A 46 -4.13 9.58 6.15
N GLU A 47 -4.28 10.87 5.83
CA GLU A 47 -4.06 11.41 4.49
C GLU A 47 -2.61 11.24 4.02
N GLU A 48 -1.65 11.33 4.92
CA GLU A 48 -0.23 11.22 4.59
C GLU A 48 0.20 9.78 4.30
N GLY A 49 -0.51 8.78 4.83
CA GLY A 49 -0.08 7.39 4.85
C GLY A 49 1.03 7.12 5.87
N VAL A 50 1.55 5.89 5.91
CA VAL A 50 2.67 5.51 6.79
C VAL A 50 3.76 4.80 6.01
N THR A 51 5.00 5.22 6.21
CA THR A 51 6.18 4.55 5.64
C THR A 51 6.63 3.43 6.56
N VAL A 52 6.75 2.22 6.01
CA VAL A 52 7.25 1.03 6.71
C VAL A 52 8.58 0.62 6.09
N ILE A 53 9.60 0.47 6.93
CA ILE A 53 10.97 0.16 6.51
C ILE A 53 11.27 -1.30 6.84
N GLY A 54 11.60 -2.07 5.82
CA GLY A 54 12.08 -3.44 5.92
C GLY A 54 13.58 -3.52 6.15
N ARG A 55 14.04 -4.68 6.61
CA ARG A 55 15.47 -4.91 6.92
C ARG A 55 16.36 -5.00 5.67
N LYS A 56 15.80 -5.23 4.48
CA LYS A 56 16.54 -5.38 3.21
C LYS A 56 16.70 -4.08 2.41
N ARG A 57 16.67 -2.92 3.08
CA ARG A 57 16.64 -1.58 2.45
C ARG A 57 15.38 -1.33 1.60
N THR A 58 14.35 -2.16 1.75
CA THR A 58 13.04 -1.92 1.15
C THR A 58 12.24 -0.97 2.03
N SER A 59 11.64 0.05 1.43
CA SER A 59 10.66 0.92 2.09
C SER A 59 9.36 0.86 1.29
N ILE A 60 8.25 0.65 1.99
CA ILE A 60 6.91 0.72 1.40
C ILE A 60 6.13 1.84 2.06
N LYS A 61 5.12 2.35 1.38
CA LYS A 61 4.14 3.27 1.94
C LYS A 61 2.77 2.61 1.96
N LEU A 62 2.18 2.52 3.15
CA LEU A 62 0.76 2.20 3.30
C LEU A 62 -0.02 3.50 3.15
N LEU A 63 -1.04 3.49 2.31
CA LEU A 63 -1.90 4.66 2.11
C LEU A 63 -3.33 4.24 1.74
N VAL A 64 -4.29 5.15 1.90
CA VAL A 64 -5.65 5.00 1.38
C VAL A 64 -5.80 6.04 0.28
N PRO A 65 -5.81 5.66 -1.02
CA PRO A 65 -5.73 6.63 -2.11
C PRO A 65 -6.80 7.72 -2.07
N ASN A 66 -8.05 7.37 -1.73
CA ASN A 66 -9.14 8.34 -1.63
C ASN A 66 -8.88 9.38 -0.53
N LEU A 67 -8.21 8.98 0.55
CA LEU A 67 -7.86 9.87 1.66
C LEU A 67 -6.60 10.70 1.36
N THR A 68 -5.63 10.13 0.64
CA THR A 68 -4.38 10.82 0.28
C THR A 68 -4.55 11.85 -0.83
N PHE A 69 -5.40 11.55 -1.82
CA PHE A 69 -5.57 12.41 -2.99
C PHE A 69 -6.85 13.24 -2.97
N HIS A 70 -7.76 12.98 -2.03
CA HIS A 70 -9.08 13.62 -1.95
C HIS A 70 -9.88 13.47 -3.26
N GLU A 71 -9.68 12.36 -3.96
CA GLU A 71 -10.30 12.02 -5.23
C GLU A 71 -10.81 10.58 -5.22
N LYS A 72 -11.88 10.30 -5.97
CA LYS A 72 -12.38 8.93 -6.10
C LYS A 72 -11.46 8.12 -7.02
N ILE A 73 -10.78 7.14 -6.44
CA ILE A 73 -9.97 6.12 -7.12
C ILE A 73 -10.67 4.77 -6.93
N GLU A 74 -10.63 3.93 -7.96
CA GLU A 74 -11.19 2.57 -7.89
C GLU A 74 -10.52 1.79 -6.77
N MET A 75 -11.33 1.23 -5.86
CA MET A 75 -10.86 0.54 -4.64
C MET A 75 -9.93 1.41 -3.75
N GLY A 76 -9.98 2.73 -3.91
CA GLY A 76 -9.13 3.69 -3.20
C GLY A 76 -9.54 3.93 -1.76
N GLU A 77 -10.63 3.33 -1.29
CA GLU A 77 -11.03 3.24 0.12
C GLU A 77 -10.26 2.16 0.89
N ASN A 78 -9.58 1.25 0.19
CA ASN A 78 -8.80 0.17 0.79
C ASN A 78 -7.37 0.63 1.10
N VAL A 79 -6.67 -0.16 1.93
CA VAL A 79 -5.25 0.04 2.19
C VAL A 79 -4.46 -0.43 0.97
N TRP A 80 -3.61 0.46 0.45
CA TRP A 80 -2.70 0.18 -0.64
C TRP A 80 -1.26 0.12 -0.15
N VAL A 81 -0.47 -0.77 -0.73
CA VAL A 81 0.99 -0.82 -0.57
C VAL A 81 1.66 -0.23 -1.79
N TYR A 82 2.33 0.89 -1.60
CA TYR A 82 3.02 1.63 -2.66
C TYR A 82 4.55 1.58 -2.48
N MET A 83 5.25 1.28 -3.56
CA MET A 83 6.73 1.16 -3.59
C MET A 83 7.42 2.18 -4.50
N GLY A 84 6.66 3.12 -5.09
CA GLY A 84 7.14 4.00 -6.16
C GLY A 84 6.52 3.66 -7.50
N GLU A 85 6.45 4.64 -8.41
CA GLU A 85 5.79 4.52 -9.73
C GLU A 85 6.48 3.54 -10.71
N ASN A 86 7.65 2.99 -10.33
CA ASN A 86 8.38 1.97 -11.10
C ASN A 86 7.93 0.53 -10.79
N TYR A 87 7.05 0.34 -9.81
CA TYR A 87 6.54 -0.96 -9.37
C TYR A 87 5.03 -0.92 -9.30
N GLU A 88 4.35 -2.06 -9.43
CA GLU A 88 2.91 -2.07 -9.16
C GLU A 88 2.61 -1.72 -7.70
N SER A 89 1.44 -1.12 -7.49
CA SER A 89 0.87 -0.91 -6.16
C SER A 89 -0.08 -2.05 -5.84
N TYR A 90 -0.15 -2.47 -4.57
CA TYR A 90 -1.02 -3.56 -4.17
C TYR A 90 -2.24 -3.02 -3.44
N CYS A 91 -3.43 -3.21 -4.00
CA CYS A 91 -4.69 -2.95 -3.33
C CYS A 91 -5.08 -4.16 -2.47
N LEU A 92 -5.14 -3.98 -1.15
CA LEU A 92 -5.41 -5.06 -0.20
C LEU A 92 -6.88 -5.10 0.18
N TYR A 93 -7.55 -6.20 -0.18
CA TYR A 93 -8.95 -6.49 0.21
C TYR A 93 -9.05 -7.67 1.19
#